data_AF-A0A0G0B4U2-F1
#
_entry.id   AF-A0A0G0B4U2-F1
#
_cell.length_a   1.000
_cell.length_b   1.000
_cell.length_c   1.000
_cell.angle_alpha   90.00
_cell.angle_beta   90.00
_cell.angle_gamma   90.00
#
_symmetry.space_group_name_H-M   'P 1'
#
loop_
_entity.id
_entity.type
_entity.pdbx_description
1 polymer ?
#
loop_
_entity_poly.entity_id
_entity_poly.type
_entity_poly.pdbx_seq_one_letter_code
_entity_poly.pdbx_strand_id
1 'polypeptide(L)'
;MYTYRYMKRKYIILFIIAILLLISIPLVYIFRDQILEFIPIFNKQNNTQEVDKKVVTRTAKGVEYKMITPLPNDEVDCSFAIEGEIPGGWFFEGVFPIKLVSGTGAEILTTQAKAVGDTYTDDFVKFTANIACTEKCDGNAKLIFSKDNPSGEAANDDSFEIPVFFKTLCEIDSTMNLLVYFGNTVKDPNAENCDKVYAVSRKVVKTEAVGRAALLELLKGTTSAEEDKGYISSIPSGVTINSLKISKGIAYVDFNEKLGEGVGGSCLVDRIRAEITQTLKQFSTVDKVVISINGESKEILQP
;
A
#
# COMPACT_ATOMS: atom_id res chain seq x y z
N MET A 1 43.46 46.57 -37.07
CA MET A 1 42.96 46.47 -35.67
C MET A 1 42.34 45.10 -35.32
N TYR A 2 41.86 44.30 -36.29
CA TYR A 2 41.23 42.99 -36.06
C TYR A 2 42.20 41.86 -35.65
N THR A 3 43.40 41.80 -36.22
CA THR A 3 44.40 40.74 -35.96
C THR A 3 44.99 40.78 -34.55
N TYR A 4 45.15 41.97 -33.97
CA TYR A 4 45.68 42.15 -32.61
C TYR A 4 44.72 41.66 -31.51
N ARG A 5 43.41 41.84 -31.68
CA ARG A 5 42.37 41.32 -30.75
C ARG A 5 42.28 39.79 -30.78
N TYR A 6 42.52 39.18 -31.93
CA TYR A 6 42.48 37.72 -32.09
C TYR A 6 43.67 37.02 -31.43
N MET A 7 44.88 37.57 -31.59
CA MET A 7 46.07 37.01 -30.93
C MET A 7 45.96 37.06 -29.40
N LYS A 8 45.50 38.19 -28.81
CA LYS A 8 45.29 38.28 -27.36
C LYS A 8 44.30 37.23 -26.81
N ARG A 9 43.22 36.90 -27.54
CA ARG A 9 42.25 35.87 -27.13
C ARG A 9 42.86 34.46 -27.08
N LYS A 10 43.73 34.10 -28.04
CA LYS A 10 44.42 32.79 -28.03
C LYS A 10 45.35 32.64 -26.82
N TYR A 11 46.12 33.67 -26.49
CA TYR A 11 47.01 33.63 -25.32
C TYR A 11 46.24 33.61 -24.00
N ILE A 12 45.09 34.27 -23.91
CA ILE A 12 44.21 34.19 -22.73
C ILE A 12 43.65 32.77 -22.55
N ILE A 13 43.21 32.12 -23.63
CA ILE A 13 42.69 30.73 -23.55
C ILE A 13 43.80 29.76 -23.15
N LEU A 14 44.99 29.87 -23.73
CA LEU A 14 46.14 29.04 -23.36
C LEU A 14 46.57 29.26 -21.90
N PHE A 15 46.50 30.50 -21.41
CA PHE A 15 46.80 30.83 -20.03
C PHE A 15 45.75 30.25 -19.06
N ILE A 16 44.46 30.29 -19.40
CA ILE A 16 43.39 29.66 -18.61
C ILE A 16 43.57 28.14 -18.54
N ILE A 17 43.90 27.49 -19.67
CA ILE A 17 44.16 26.04 -19.70
C ILE A 17 45.38 25.69 -18.82
N ALA A 18 46.45 26.49 -18.89
CA ALA A 18 47.64 26.29 -18.05
C ALA A 18 47.32 26.41 -16.56
N ILE A 19 46.47 27.38 -16.17
CA ILE A 19 46.00 27.54 -14.78
C ILE A 19 45.12 26.36 -14.36
N LEU A 20 44.19 25.91 -15.20
CA LEU A 20 43.34 24.76 -14.90
C LEU A 20 44.15 23.48 -14.71
N LEU A 21 45.21 23.28 -15.50
CA LEU A 21 46.14 22.15 -15.34
C LEU A 21 47.00 22.28 -14.08
N LEU A 22 47.44 23.49 -13.73
CA LEU A 22 48.18 23.76 -12.49
C LEU A 22 47.34 23.55 -11.24
N ILE A 23 46.02 23.77 -11.32
CA ILE A 23 45.10 23.55 -10.20
C ILE A 23 44.67 22.09 -10.13
N SER A 24 44.46 21.40 -11.26
CA SER A 24 43.95 20.03 -11.27
C SER A 24 44.94 19.01 -10.68
N ILE A 25 46.25 19.19 -10.90
CA ILE A 25 47.28 18.28 -10.38
C ILE A 25 47.31 18.22 -8.84
N PRO A 26 47.38 19.34 -8.10
CA PRO A 26 47.31 19.32 -6.64
C PRO A 26 45.92 18.93 -6.14
N LEU A 27 44.83 19.25 -6.87
CA LEU A 27 43.49 18.80 -6.52
C LEU A 27 43.40 17.26 -6.53
N VAL A 28 43.93 16.61 -7.56
CA VAL A 28 44.01 15.14 -7.65
C VAL A 28 44.85 14.55 -6.51
N TYR A 29 45.92 15.25 -6.10
CA TYR A 29 46.75 14.81 -4.98
C TYR A 29 46.05 14.95 -3.62
N ILE A 30 45.31 16.05 -3.41
CA ILE A 30 44.53 16.30 -2.19
C ILE A 30 43.36 15.33 -2.07
N PHE A 31 42.69 15.01 -3.18
CA PHE A 31 41.57 14.07 -3.22
C PHE A 31 41.97 12.62 -3.52
N ARG A 32 43.29 12.32 -3.53
CA ARG A 32 43.80 10.97 -3.84
C ARG A 32 43.19 9.90 -2.95
N ASP A 33 43.14 10.13 -1.64
CA ASP A 33 42.65 9.14 -0.69
C ASP A 33 41.12 8.94 -0.82
N GLN A 34 40.37 10.02 -1.09
CA GLN A 34 38.93 9.95 -1.37
C GLN A 34 38.61 9.24 -2.70
N ILE A 35 39.45 9.41 -3.73
CA ILE A 35 39.30 8.71 -5.01
C ILE A 35 39.61 7.22 -4.84
N LEU A 36 40.62 6.85 -4.04
CA LEU A 36 40.98 5.45 -3.76
C LEU A 36 39.88 4.69 -2.98
N GLU A 37 39.07 5.37 -2.17
CA GLU A 37 37.87 4.78 -1.53
C GLU A 37 36.71 4.50 -2.51
N PHE A 38 36.66 5.17 -3.66
CA PHE A 38 35.67 4.89 -4.72
C PHE A 38 36.10 3.78 -5.71
N ILE A 39 37.39 3.48 -5.82
CA ILE A 39 37.89 2.38 -6.67
C ILE A 39 37.32 1.00 -6.27
N PRO A 40 37.19 0.62 -4.98
CA PRO A 40 36.56 -0.64 -4.63
C PRO A 40 35.06 -0.66 -4.96
N ILE A 41 34.41 0.47 -5.24
CA ILE A 41 33.00 0.51 -5.69
C ILE A 41 32.92 0.17 -7.19
N PHE A 42 33.79 0.75 -8.02
CA PHE A 42 33.84 0.44 -9.46
C PHE A 42 34.34 -0.98 -9.76
N ASN A 43 35.32 -1.49 -9.00
CA ASN A 43 35.81 -2.87 -9.17
C ASN A 43 34.89 -3.94 -8.56
N LYS A 44 33.92 -3.58 -7.70
CA LYS A 44 32.88 -4.50 -7.23
C LYS A 44 31.74 -4.66 -8.25
N GLN A 45 31.54 -3.68 -9.14
CA GLN A 45 30.51 -3.73 -10.18
C GLN A 45 30.96 -4.45 -11.46
N ASN A 46 32.26 -4.61 -11.70
CA ASN A 46 32.79 -5.21 -12.93
C ASN A 46 33.45 -6.58 -12.75
N ASN A 47 33.17 -7.26 -11.64
CA ASN A 47 33.57 -8.66 -11.46
C ASN A 47 32.41 -9.53 -10.98
N THR A 48 31.22 -9.29 -11.54
CA THR A 48 30.23 -10.35 -11.68
C THR A 48 30.65 -11.15 -12.90
N GLN A 49 31.48 -12.17 -12.68
CA GLN A 49 31.41 -13.32 -13.56
C GLN A 49 29.95 -13.78 -13.53
N GLU A 50 29.24 -13.56 -14.63
CA GLU A 50 28.06 -14.34 -14.99
C GLU A 50 28.51 -15.80 -15.13
N VAL A 51 28.68 -16.45 -13.99
CA VAL A 51 28.49 -17.88 -13.91
C VAL A 51 26.98 -18.03 -13.75
N ASP A 52 26.34 -18.31 -14.87
CA ASP A 52 24.98 -18.85 -14.98
C ASP A 52 24.91 -20.20 -14.25
N LYS A 53 25.06 -20.17 -12.92
CA LYS A 53 24.64 -21.22 -12.02
C LYS A 53 23.20 -20.90 -11.70
N LYS A 54 22.27 -21.40 -12.53
CA LYS A 54 20.89 -21.62 -12.11
C LYS A 54 20.94 -22.17 -10.68
N VAL A 55 20.42 -21.41 -9.72
CA VAL A 55 20.30 -21.88 -8.34
C VAL A 55 19.22 -22.96 -8.37
N VAL A 56 19.64 -24.19 -8.63
CA VAL A 56 18.75 -25.36 -8.62
C VAL A 56 18.44 -25.64 -7.16
N THR A 57 17.25 -25.25 -6.73
CA THR A 57 16.72 -25.51 -5.40
C THR A 57 16.09 -26.90 -5.33
N ARG A 58 16.23 -27.57 -4.19
CA ARG A 58 15.75 -28.95 -4.00
C ARG A 58 14.87 -29.11 -2.77
N THR A 59 13.89 -29.98 -2.88
CA THR A 59 13.01 -30.39 -1.78
C THR A 59 13.76 -31.28 -0.78
N ALA A 60 13.11 -31.64 0.32
CA ALA A 60 13.65 -32.54 1.33
C ALA A 60 14.05 -33.91 0.74
N LYS A 61 13.33 -34.40 -0.28
CA LYS A 61 13.67 -35.63 -1.03
C LYS A 61 14.46 -35.38 -2.32
N GLY A 62 14.94 -34.17 -2.56
CA GLY A 62 15.85 -33.88 -3.66
C GLY A 62 15.19 -33.55 -5.00
N VAL A 63 13.86 -33.37 -5.04
CA VAL A 63 13.15 -32.95 -6.25
C VAL A 63 13.53 -31.50 -6.59
N GLU A 64 13.83 -31.23 -7.85
CA GLU A 64 14.18 -29.87 -8.29
C GLU A 64 12.91 -29.02 -8.45
N TYR A 65 12.96 -27.79 -7.96
CA TYR A 65 11.89 -26.80 -8.12
C TYR A 65 12.47 -25.44 -8.49
N LYS A 66 11.64 -24.53 -9.00
CA LYS A 66 12.02 -23.14 -9.26
C LYS A 66 10.97 -22.20 -8.66
N MET A 67 11.40 -21.28 -7.79
CA MET A 67 10.54 -20.20 -7.33
C MET A 67 10.64 -19.00 -8.26
N ILE A 68 9.50 -18.40 -8.56
CA ILE A 68 9.40 -17.12 -9.27
C ILE A 68 9.13 -16.00 -8.25
N THR A 69 8.16 -16.21 -7.36
CA THR A 69 7.85 -15.28 -6.25
C THR A 69 7.08 -16.01 -5.13
N PRO A 70 7.27 -15.65 -3.85
CA PRO A 70 8.42 -14.91 -3.35
C PRO A 70 9.70 -15.76 -3.45
N LEU A 71 10.85 -15.11 -3.56
CA LEU A 71 12.17 -15.72 -3.40
C LEU A 71 12.54 -15.81 -1.91
N PRO A 72 13.51 -16.67 -1.53
CA PRO A 72 13.97 -16.76 -0.16
C PRO A 72 14.42 -15.40 0.37
N ASN A 73 13.87 -15.01 1.52
CA ASN A 73 14.10 -13.77 2.24
C ASN A 73 13.46 -12.51 1.63
N ASP A 74 12.51 -12.66 0.71
CA ASP A 74 11.76 -11.52 0.18
C ASP A 74 10.89 -10.84 1.24
N GLU A 75 10.73 -9.53 1.08
CA GLU A 75 9.72 -8.75 1.78
C GLU A 75 8.35 -8.90 1.10
N VAL A 76 7.32 -9.20 1.89
CA VAL A 76 5.94 -9.42 1.41
C VAL A 76 4.94 -8.51 2.12
N ASP A 77 3.89 -8.14 1.40
CA ASP A 77 2.74 -7.40 1.94
C ASP A 77 1.73 -8.35 2.63
N CYS A 78 0.64 -7.82 3.18
CA CYS A 78 -0.42 -8.62 3.82
C CYS A 78 -1.21 -9.50 2.85
N SER A 79 -1.11 -9.22 1.55
CA SER A 79 -1.56 -10.11 0.48
C SER A 79 -0.54 -10.11 -0.64
N PHE A 80 -0.18 -11.30 -1.11
CA PHE A 80 0.85 -11.48 -2.14
C PHE A 80 0.63 -12.77 -2.92
N ALA A 81 1.12 -12.77 -4.16
CA ALA A 81 1.08 -13.92 -5.04
C ALA A 81 2.27 -14.86 -4.79
N ILE A 82 2.01 -16.15 -5.00
CA ILE A 82 3.03 -17.20 -5.03
C ILE A 82 3.03 -17.79 -6.44
N GLU A 83 4.21 -17.84 -7.06
CA GLU A 83 4.43 -18.49 -8.36
C GLU A 83 5.73 -19.28 -8.37
N GLY A 84 5.70 -20.43 -9.04
CA GLY A 84 6.88 -21.27 -9.23
C GLY A 84 6.61 -22.42 -10.19
N GLU A 85 7.59 -23.30 -10.33
CA GLU A 85 7.54 -24.51 -11.15
C GLU A 85 8.04 -25.70 -10.34
N ILE A 86 7.34 -26.83 -10.42
CA ILE A 86 7.73 -28.10 -9.80
C ILE A 86 7.23 -29.26 -10.66
N PRO A 87 7.87 -30.45 -10.67
CA PRO A 87 7.41 -31.59 -11.46
C PRO A 87 5.95 -31.95 -11.22
N GLY A 88 5.23 -32.35 -12.27
CA GLY A 88 3.79 -32.65 -12.22
C GLY A 88 3.38 -33.69 -11.17
N GLY A 89 4.27 -34.64 -10.85
CA GLY A 89 4.07 -35.63 -9.78
C GLY A 89 3.99 -35.08 -8.35
N TRP A 90 4.14 -33.76 -8.14
CA TRP A 90 3.90 -33.09 -6.85
C TRP A 90 2.43 -32.72 -6.60
N PHE A 91 1.62 -32.69 -7.66
CA PHE A 91 0.21 -32.33 -7.59
C PHE A 91 -0.65 -33.58 -7.49
N PHE A 92 -1.76 -33.46 -6.77
CA PHE A 92 -2.89 -34.38 -6.88
C PHE A 92 -4.15 -33.54 -7.13
N GLU A 93 -4.97 -33.98 -8.10
CA GLU A 93 -6.10 -33.18 -8.63
C GLU A 93 -5.73 -31.75 -9.04
N GLY A 94 -4.49 -31.54 -9.49
CA GLY A 94 -3.99 -30.24 -9.94
C GLY A 94 -3.62 -29.28 -8.82
N VAL A 95 -3.56 -29.72 -7.56
CA VAL A 95 -3.22 -28.88 -6.40
C VAL A 95 -2.21 -29.53 -5.47
N PHE A 96 -1.61 -28.71 -4.61
CA PHE A 96 -0.89 -29.16 -3.41
C PHE A 96 -0.91 -28.07 -2.31
N PRO A 97 -0.80 -28.43 -1.02
CA PRO A 97 -0.92 -27.47 0.08
C PRO A 97 0.32 -26.59 0.30
N ILE A 98 0.06 -25.34 0.69
CA ILE A 98 1.06 -24.37 1.18
C ILE A 98 0.62 -23.86 2.54
N LYS A 99 1.50 -23.94 3.53
CA LYS A 99 1.28 -23.42 4.87
C LYS A 99 2.14 -22.17 5.11
N LEU A 100 1.55 -21.13 5.68
CA LEU A 100 2.27 -19.98 6.19
C LEU A 100 2.46 -20.14 7.70
N VAL A 101 3.71 -20.08 8.16
CA VAL A 101 4.10 -20.25 9.56
C VAL A 101 4.85 -19.01 10.04
N SER A 102 4.54 -18.53 11.24
CA SER A 102 5.24 -17.40 11.87
C SER A 102 6.68 -17.75 12.24
N GLY A 103 7.49 -16.74 12.54
CA GLY A 103 8.86 -16.92 13.03
C GLY A 103 8.95 -17.63 14.38
N THR A 104 7.84 -17.74 15.12
CA THR A 104 7.74 -18.52 16.37
C THR A 104 7.31 -19.97 16.14
N GLY A 105 7.00 -20.36 14.89
CA GLY A 105 6.56 -21.70 14.53
C GLY A 105 5.04 -21.92 14.60
N ALA A 106 4.25 -20.87 14.87
CA ALA A 106 2.79 -20.97 14.87
C ALA A 106 2.25 -20.94 13.43
N GLU A 107 1.33 -21.84 13.11
CA GLU A 107 0.62 -21.81 11.83
C GLU A 107 -0.29 -20.58 11.78
N ILE A 108 -0.15 -19.78 10.71
CA ILE A 108 -0.97 -18.59 10.48
C ILE A 108 -2.16 -18.95 9.58
N LEU A 109 -1.89 -19.60 8.44
CA LEU A 109 -2.92 -20.06 7.52
C LEU A 109 -2.40 -21.16 6.60
N THR A 110 -3.32 -21.84 5.94
CA THR A 110 -3.05 -22.83 4.89
C THR A 110 -3.84 -22.48 3.62
N THR A 111 -3.20 -22.59 2.46
CA THR A 111 -3.78 -22.39 1.13
C THR A 111 -3.34 -23.52 0.19
N GLN A 112 -3.79 -23.50 -1.07
CA GLN A 112 -3.40 -24.47 -2.09
C GLN A 112 -2.74 -23.78 -3.28
N ALA A 113 -1.62 -24.33 -3.72
CA ALA A 113 -1.05 -24.04 -5.03
C ALA A 113 -1.87 -24.78 -6.10
N LYS A 114 -2.20 -24.08 -7.18
CA LYS A 114 -2.93 -24.63 -8.33
C LYS A 114 -2.00 -24.72 -9.52
N ALA A 115 -1.96 -25.89 -10.16
CA ALA A 115 -1.26 -26.09 -11.43
C ALA A 115 -1.84 -25.20 -12.53
N VAL A 116 -0.97 -24.76 -13.43
CA VAL A 116 -1.33 -24.08 -14.67
C VAL A 116 -0.93 -25.00 -15.83
N GLY A 117 -1.87 -25.84 -16.26
CA GLY A 117 -1.65 -26.84 -17.31
C GLY A 117 -1.89 -28.27 -16.83
N ASP A 118 -1.36 -29.24 -17.58
CA ASP A 118 -1.45 -30.67 -17.27
C ASP A 118 -0.42 -31.08 -16.21
N THR A 119 -0.83 -31.90 -15.24
CA THR A 119 0.02 -32.42 -14.16
C THR A 119 0.47 -33.86 -14.38
N TYR A 120 -0.05 -34.57 -15.39
CA TYR A 120 0.38 -35.93 -15.71
C TYR A 120 1.68 -35.94 -16.53
N THR A 121 2.73 -35.34 -15.96
CA THR A 121 4.06 -35.23 -16.57
C THR A 121 5.15 -35.25 -15.52
N ASP A 122 6.34 -35.73 -15.91
CA ASP A 122 7.57 -35.62 -15.12
C ASP A 122 8.25 -34.25 -15.30
N ASP A 123 7.79 -33.44 -16.26
CA ASP A 123 8.29 -32.10 -16.52
C ASP A 123 7.83 -31.08 -15.48
N PHE A 124 8.51 -29.93 -15.46
CA PHE A 124 8.13 -28.78 -14.65
C PHE A 124 6.75 -28.24 -15.03
N VAL A 125 5.85 -28.16 -14.05
CA VAL A 125 4.53 -27.56 -14.17
C VAL A 125 4.48 -26.28 -13.34
N LYS A 126 4.00 -25.19 -13.94
CA LYS A 126 3.81 -23.92 -13.24
C LYS A 126 2.69 -24.05 -12.22
N PHE A 127 2.89 -23.48 -11.02
CA PHE A 127 1.83 -23.30 -10.03
C PHE A 127 1.63 -21.84 -9.66
N THR A 128 0.42 -21.54 -9.18
CA THR A 128 0.06 -20.24 -8.63
C THR A 128 -0.74 -20.39 -7.34
N ALA A 129 -0.56 -19.48 -6.39
CA ALA A 129 -1.41 -19.33 -5.21
C ALA A 129 -1.49 -17.86 -4.81
N ASN A 130 -2.43 -17.53 -3.93
CA ASN A 130 -2.49 -16.22 -3.29
C ASN A 130 -2.55 -16.40 -1.77
N ILE A 131 -1.76 -15.61 -1.07
CA ILE A 131 -1.85 -15.44 0.38
C ILE A 131 -2.60 -14.14 0.64
N ALA A 132 -3.54 -14.19 1.58
CA ALA A 132 -4.17 -13.02 2.16
C ALA A 132 -4.32 -13.29 3.65
N CYS A 133 -3.61 -12.53 4.47
CA CYS A 133 -3.74 -12.61 5.92
C CYS A 133 -5.15 -12.21 6.33
N THR A 134 -5.84 -13.08 7.05
CA THR A 134 -7.14 -12.80 7.68
C THR A 134 -7.01 -12.46 9.16
N GLU A 135 -5.87 -12.79 9.75
CA GLU A 135 -5.50 -12.52 11.14
C GLU A 135 -4.15 -11.80 11.19
N LYS A 136 -3.56 -11.70 12.37
CA LYS A 136 -2.25 -11.07 12.58
C LYS A 136 -1.14 -11.82 11.82
N CYS A 137 -0.47 -11.15 10.88
CA CYS A 137 0.79 -11.58 10.28
C CYS A 137 1.87 -10.51 10.50
N ASP A 138 3.04 -10.88 11.01
CA ASP A 138 4.16 -9.95 11.18
C ASP A 138 5.52 -10.63 11.17
N GLY A 139 6.55 -9.81 10.97
CA GLY A 139 7.94 -10.19 11.13
C GLY A 139 8.40 -11.32 10.21
N ASN A 140 9.31 -12.14 10.72
CA ASN A 140 9.83 -13.30 10.01
C ASN A 140 8.72 -14.35 9.88
N ALA A 141 8.59 -14.93 8.70
CA ALA A 141 7.68 -16.04 8.44
C ALA A 141 8.30 -17.03 7.46
N LYS A 142 7.61 -18.15 7.25
CA LYS A 142 8.03 -19.21 6.35
C LYS A 142 6.83 -19.79 5.62
N LEU A 143 6.97 -19.95 4.32
CA LEU A 143 6.07 -20.76 3.50
C LEU A 143 6.59 -22.18 3.49
N ILE A 144 5.74 -23.15 3.82
CA ILE A 144 6.03 -24.58 3.76
C ILE A 144 5.15 -25.16 2.66
N PHE A 145 5.78 -25.67 1.61
CA PHE A 145 5.13 -26.30 0.48
C PHE A 145 5.23 -27.81 0.71
N SER A 146 4.11 -28.51 0.71
CA SER A 146 4.09 -29.97 0.89
C SER A 146 3.51 -30.64 -0.33
N LYS A 147 4.15 -31.72 -0.78
CA LYS A 147 3.63 -32.58 -1.84
C LYS A 147 2.27 -33.11 -1.42
N ASP A 148 1.30 -33.08 -2.33
CA ASP A 148 0.00 -33.67 -2.00
C ASP A 148 0.10 -35.19 -1.95
N ASN A 149 -0.33 -35.77 -0.83
CA ASN A 149 -0.16 -37.19 -0.54
C ASN A 149 -1.47 -37.80 -0.02
N PRO A 150 -2.41 -38.15 -0.92
CA PRO A 150 -3.72 -38.68 -0.54
C PRO A 150 -3.67 -40.01 0.22
N SER A 151 -2.58 -40.79 0.09
CA SER A 151 -2.45 -42.06 0.83
C SER A 151 -2.07 -41.85 2.30
N GLY A 152 -1.54 -40.68 2.65
CA GLY A 152 -1.06 -40.38 4.01
C GLY A 152 0.20 -41.16 4.42
N GLU A 153 0.84 -41.86 3.49
CA GLU A 153 2.05 -42.65 3.78
C GLU A 153 3.28 -41.74 3.83
N ALA A 154 4.02 -41.74 4.94
CA ALA A 154 5.21 -40.91 5.12
C ALA A 154 6.31 -41.14 4.05
N ALA A 155 6.32 -42.32 3.42
CA ALA A 155 7.22 -42.63 2.32
C ALA A 155 6.97 -41.75 1.08
N ASN A 156 5.78 -41.16 0.94
CA ASN A 156 5.40 -40.31 -0.19
C ASN A 156 5.46 -38.81 0.13
N ASP A 157 5.64 -38.44 1.40
CA ASP A 157 5.75 -37.03 1.83
C ASP A 157 7.00 -36.37 1.27
N ASP A 158 6.88 -35.15 0.79
CA ASP A 158 8.02 -34.31 0.43
C ASP A 158 7.66 -32.85 0.71
N SER A 159 8.64 -32.02 1.02
CA SER A 159 8.40 -30.62 1.35
C SER A 159 9.59 -29.73 1.00
N PHE A 160 9.33 -28.44 0.84
CA PHE A 160 10.36 -27.41 0.81
C PHE A 160 9.83 -26.13 1.44
N GLU A 161 10.74 -25.22 1.74
CA GLU A 161 10.39 -24.06 2.54
C GLU A 161 11.05 -22.79 2.02
N ILE A 162 10.30 -21.69 2.03
CA ILE A 162 10.75 -20.37 1.59
C ILE A 162 10.57 -19.39 2.75
N PRO A 163 11.67 -18.88 3.36
CA PRO A 163 11.58 -17.83 4.36
C PRO A 163 11.15 -16.51 3.71
N VAL A 164 10.29 -15.74 4.37
CA VAL A 164 9.82 -14.42 3.93
C VAL A 164 9.73 -13.46 5.12
N PHE A 165 9.64 -12.17 4.87
CA PHE A 165 9.51 -11.14 5.90
C PHE A 165 8.33 -10.22 5.60
N PHE A 166 7.45 -9.96 6.57
CA PHE A 166 6.37 -8.99 6.39
C PHE A 166 6.90 -7.55 6.48
N LYS A 167 6.58 -6.74 5.47
CA LYS A 167 6.97 -5.32 5.39
C LYS A 167 6.40 -4.49 6.55
N THR A 168 5.21 -4.85 7.01
CA THR A 168 4.52 -4.21 8.13
C THR A 168 3.74 -5.24 8.94
N LEU A 169 3.35 -4.86 10.15
CA LEU A 169 2.41 -5.59 10.97
C LEU A 169 1.02 -5.59 10.30
N CYS A 170 0.59 -6.75 9.81
CA CYS A 170 -0.73 -6.97 9.26
C CYS A 170 -1.69 -7.26 10.42
N GLU A 171 -2.21 -6.23 11.09
CA GLU A 171 -3.27 -6.38 12.10
C GLU A 171 -4.65 -6.20 11.46
N ILE A 172 -5.19 -7.27 10.86
CA ILE A 172 -6.52 -7.27 10.22
C ILE A 172 -7.65 -7.03 11.25
N ASP A 173 -7.43 -7.38 12.53
CA ASP A 173 -8.40 -7.19 13.64
C ASP A 173 -8.18 -5.92 14.47
N SER A 174 -7.17 -5.10 14.15
CA SER A 174 -7.02 -3.83 14.86
C SER A 174 -8.16 -2.91 14.42
N THR A 175 -9.12 -2.70 15.32
CA THR A 175 -10.21 -1.75 15.08
C THR A 175 -9.93 -0.44 15.78
N MET A 176 -10.37 0.65 15.19
CA MET A 176 -10.37 1.98 15.79
C MET A 176 -11.79 2.54 15.79
N ASN A 177 -12.05 3.45 16.73
CA ASN A 177 -13.30 4.20 16.75
C ASN A 177 -13.11 5.53 16.05
N LEU A 178 -14.03 5.84 15.15
CA LEU A 178 -14.18 7.13 14.49
C LEU A 178 -15.53 7.71 14.86
N LEU A 179 -15.65 9.03 14.92
CA LEU A 179 -16.92 9.72 15.08
C LEU A 179 -17.49 10.09 13.72
N VAL A 180 -18.78 9.90 13.53
CA VAL A 180 -19.56 10.49 12.45
C VAL A 180 -20.64 11.36 13.06
N TYR A 181 -21.03 12.43 12.38
CA TYR A 181 -21.94 13.42 12.94
C TYR A 181 -23.22 13.50 12.11
N PHE A 182 -24.36 13.42 12.80
CA PHE A 182 -25.70 13.43 12.21
C PHE A 182 -26.60 14.44 12.93
N GLY A 183 -27.68 14.86 12.29
CA GLY A 183 -28.79 15.52 12.98
C GLY A 183 -29.43 14.60 14.04
N ASN A 184 -30.15 15.17 15.02
CA ASN A 184 -30.88 14.37 15.99
C ASN A 184 -32.20 15.02 16.44
N THR A 185 -33.32 14.36 16.21
CA THR A 185 -34.68 14.87 16.47
C THR A 185 -35.10 14.80 17.94
N VAL A 186 -34.42 13.99 18.76
CA VAL A 186 -34.72 13.86 20.20
C VAL A 186 -33.92 14.89 21.01
N LYS A 187 -32.65 15.10 20.66
CA LYS A 187 -31.74 16.06 21.32
C LYS A 187 -31.93 17.49 20.80
N ASP A 188 -32.50 17.64 19.61
CA ASP A 188 -32.82 18.94 19.01
C ASP A 188 -34.20 18.92 18.35
N PRO A 189 -35.29 18.88 19.15
CA PRO A 189 -36.65 18.72 18.62
C PRO A 189 -37.14 19.92 17.80
N ASN A 190 -36.59 21.11 18.05
CA ASN A 190 -37.01 22.34 17.36
C ASN A 190 -36.13 22.67 16.15
N ALA A 191 -34.92 22.07 16.05
CA ALA A 191 -33.96 22.28 14.96
C ALA A 191 -33.71 23.76 14.61
N GLU A 192 -33.73 24.65 15.62
CA GLU A 192 -33.56 26.10 15.43
C GLU A 192 -32.13 26.46 14.97
N ASN A 193 -31.16 25.59 15.29
CA ASN A 193 -29.78 25.72 14.83
C ASN A 193 -29.44 24.62 13.83
N CYS A 194 -29.47 24.97 12.55
CA CYS A 194 -29.26 24.05 11.42
C CYS A 194 -27.86 23.41 11.40
N ASP A 195 -26.87 24.03 12.05
CA ASP A 195 -25.49 23.53 12.13
C ASP A 195 -25.26 22.54 13.28
N LYS A 196 -26.28 22.27 14.10
CA LYS A 196 -26.14 21.43 15.28
C LYS A 196 -26.24 19.96 14.93
N VAL A 197 -25.10 19.27 15.04
CA VAL A 197 -24.97 17.82 14.78
C VAL A 197 -24.36 17.10 15.98
N TYR A 198 -24.62 15.79 16.06
CA TYR A 198 -24.28 14.97 17.22
C TYR A 198 -23.46 13.75 16.81
N ALA A 199 -22.43 13.46 17.59
CA ALA A 199 -21.50 12.38 17.32
C ALA A 199 -22.10 10.99 17.55
N VAL A 200 -21.74 10.08 16.65
CA VAL A 200 -22.00 8.64 16.72
C VAL A 200 -20.67 7.93 16.51
N SER A 201 -20.35 6.98 17.39
CA SER A 201 -19.11 6.20 17.27
C SER A 201 -19.28 5.06 16.26
N ARG A 202 -18.41 5.00 15.27
CA ARG A 202 -18.26 3.92 14.28
C ARG A 202 -16.99 3.14 14.58
N LYS A 203 -17.09 1.82 14.61
CA LYS A 203 -15.93 0.93 14.67
C LYS A 203 -15.52 0.59 13.24
N VAL A 204 -14.27 0.89 12.90
CA VAL A 204 -13.68 0.58 11.59
C VAL A 204 -12.38 -0.18 11.75
N VAL A 205 -11.96 -0.87 10.70
CA VAL A 205 -10.59 -1.41 10.62
C VAL A 205 -9.60 -0.23 10.67
N LYS A 206 -8.56 -0.37 11.47
CA LYS A 206 -7.52 0.64 11.64
C LYS A 206 -6.89 0.98 10.29
N THR A 207 -6.74 2.27 10.03
CA THR A 207 -6.19 2.78 8.78
C THR A 207 -5.49 4.10 9.02
N GLU A 208 -4.48 4.41 8.23
CA GLU A 208 -3.87 5.76 8.22
C GLU A 208 -4.80 6.78 7.54
N ALA A 209 -5.68 6.34 6.65
CA ALA A 209 -6.62 7.18 5.90
C ALA A 209 -7.88 7.55 6.71
N VAL A 210 -7.70 7.94 7.98
CA VAL A 210 -8.77 8.14 8.97
C VAL A 210 -9.85 9.12 8.52
N GLY A 211 -9.48 10.20 7.83
CA GLY A 211 -10.43 11.18 7.30
C GLY A 211 -11.33 10.63 6.19
N ARG A 212 -10.75 9.80 5.30
CA ARG A 212 -11.53 9.14 4.24
C ARG A 212 -12.44 8.06 4.82
N ALA A 213 -11.93 7.27 5.76
CA ALA A 213 -12.71 6.25 6.45
C ALA A 213 -13.91 6.84 7.19
N ALA A 214 -13.71 7.93 7.95
CA ALA A 214 -14.81 8.61 8.66
C ALA A 214 -15.91 9.10 7.71
N LEU A 215 -15.53 9.70 6.57
CA LEU A 215 -16.52 10.14 5.58
C LEU A 215 -17.25 8.97 4.92
N LEU A 216 -16.55 7.88 4.59
CA LEU A 216 -17.22 6.70 4.03
C LEU A 216 -18.25 6.11 5.02
N GLU A 217 -17.95 6.10 6.32
CA GLU A 217 -18.92 5.69 7.35
C GLU A 217 -20.08 6.67 7.51
N LEU A 218 -19.83 7.98 7.35
CA LEU A 218 -20.88 9.01 7.35
C LEU A 218 -21.84 8.82 6.17
N LEU A 219 -21.31 8.59 4.97
CA LEU A 219 -22.09 8.44 3.74
C LEU A 219 -22.94 7.17 3.68
N LYS A 220 -22.69 6.18 4.54
CA LYS A 220 -23.61 5.04 4.74
C LYS A 220 -24.93 5.47 5.38
N GLY A 221 -24.97 6.66 6.00
CA GLY A 221 -26.11 7.16 6.74
C GLY A 221 -26.25 6.56 8.13
N THR A 222 -27.46 6.71 8.67
CA THR A 222 -27.86 6.17 9.96
C THR A 222 -28.24 4.69 9.85
N THR A 223 -28.01 3.96 10.92
CA THR A 223 -28.55 2.60 11.09
C THR A 223 -29.92 2.66 11.76
N SER A 224 -30.72 1.60 11.64
CA SER A 224 -32.04 1.54 12.30
C SER A 224 -31.96 1.77 13.82
N ALA A 225 -30.92 1.23 14.48
CA ALA A 225 -30.70 1.42 15.92
C ALA A 225 -30.34 2.87 16.32
N GLU A 226 -29.91 3.69 15.36
CA GLU A 226 -29.62 5.11 15.56
C GLU A 226 -30.82 5.98 15.26
N GLU A 227 -31.60 5.61 14.25
CA GLU A 227 -32.91 6.20 13.96
C GLU A 227 -33.85 6.04 15.15
N ASP A 228 -33.85 4.88 15.81
CA ASP A 228 -34.56 4.63 17.07
C ASP A 228 -34.12 5.59 18.21
N LYS A 229 -32.91 6.13 18.13
CA LYS A 229 -32.36 7.14 19.06
C LYS A 229 -32.50 8.57 18.52
N GLY A 230 -33.25 8.74 17.45
CA GLY A 230 -33.57 10.01 16.81
C GLY A 230 -32.49 10.56 15.88
N TYR A 231 -31.42 9.82 15.58
CA TYR A 231 -30.42 10.30 14.61
C TYR A 231 -30.98 10.27 13.18
N ILE A 232 -30.65 11.29 12.40
CA ILE A 232 -31.06 11.41 11.00
C ILE A 232 -29.88 11.89 10.15
N SER A 233 -29.70 11.30 8.98
CA SER A 233 -28.75 11.77 7.96
C SER A 233 -29.41 12.82 7.07
N SER A 234 -28.67 13.88 6.76
CA SER A 234 -29.11 14.94 5.86
C SER A 234 -28.52 14.81 4.46
N ILE A 235 -27.48 13.99 4.33
CA ILE A 235 -26.77 13.75 3.09
C ILE A 235 -27.62 12.84 2.19
N PRO A 236 -27.84 13.21 0.91
CA PRO A 236 -28.53 12.36 -0.06
C PRO A 236 -27.87 10.99 -0.24
N SER A 237 -28.67 9.98 -0.59
CA SER A 237 -28.13 8.65 -0.89
C SER A 237 -27.37 8.65 -2.23
N GLY A 238 -26.39 7.77 -2.36
CA GLY A 238 -25.56 7.65 -3.57
C GLY A 238 -24.46 8.71 -3.70
N VAL A 239 -24.26 9.54 -2.68
CA VAL A 239 -23.10 10.43 -2.60
C VAL A 239 -21.81 9.61 -2.47
N THR A 240 -20.80 9.94 -3.28
CA THR A 240 -19.48 9.31 -3.26
C THR A 240 -18.38 10.36 -3.18
N ILE A 241 -17.19 9.95 -2.71
CA ILE A 241 -16.02 10.82 -2.59
C ILE A 241 -15.16 10.65 -3.84
N ASN A 242 -15.07 11.70 -4.66
CA ASN A 242 -14.15 11.76 -5.79
C ASN A 242 -12.71 11.94 -5.28
N SER A 243 -12.48 12.87 -4.36
CA SER A 243 -11.15 13.11 -3.79
C SER A 243 -11.19 13.66 -2.36
N LEU A 244 -10.12 13.42 -1.61
CA LEU A 244 -9.88 14.03 -0.31
C LEU A 244 -8.40 14.36 -0.18
N LYS A 245 -8.08 15.64 0.07
CA LYS A 245 -6.71 16.12 0.28
C LYS A 245 -6.65 17.00 1.52
N ILE A 246 -5.71 16.71 2.41
CA ILE A 246 -5.45 17.55 3.59
C ILE A 246 -4.13 18.28 3.38
N SER A 247 -4.14 19.60 3.49
CA SER A 247 -2.93 20.42 3.36
C SER A 247 -3.03 21.66 4.24
N LYS A 248 -2.00 21.88 5.07
CA LYS A 248 -1.88 23.06 5.96
C LYS A 248 -3.14 23.27 6.83
N GLY A 249 -3.66 22.20 7.44
CA GLY A 249 -4.84 22.28 8.30
C GLY A 249 -6.18 22.35 7.56
N ILE A 250 -6.19 22.32 6.22
CA ILE A 250 -7.42 22.42 5.42
C ILE A 250 -7.69 21.09 4.72
N ALA A 251 -8.85 20.49 4.96
CA ALA A 251 -9.35 19.33 4.25
C ALA A 251 -10.19 19.78 3.05
N TYR A 252 -9.72 19.49 1.84
CA TYR A 252 -10.42 19.69 0.58
C TYR A 252 -11.07 18.36 0.19
N VAL A 253 -12.40 18.29 0.25
CA VAL A 253 -13.17 17.10 -0.10
C VAL A 253 -14.05 17.39 -1.31
N ASP A 254 -13.94 16.54 -2.31
CA ASP A 254 -14.76 16.59 -3.53
C ASP A 254 -15.71 15.40 -3.58
N PHE A 255 -16.98 15.67 -3.82
CA PHE A 255 -18.04 14.68 -3.96
C PHE A 255 -18.62 14.68 -5.38
N ASN A 256 -19.36 13.64 -5.72
CA ASN A 256 -20.16 13.60 -6.94
C ASN A 256 -21.39 14.53 -6.86
N GLU A 257 -22.06 14.70 -8.00
CA GLU A 257 -23.24 15.55 -8.20
C GLU A 257 -24.41 15.22 -7.26
N LYS A 258 -24.49 13.97 -6.77
CA LYS A 258 -25.54 13.52 -5.86
C LYS A 258 -25.63 14.35 -4.59
N LEU A 259 -24.53 14.97 -4.15
CA LEU A 259 -24.54 15.80 -2.95
C LEU A 259 -25.39 17.07 -3.11
N GLY A 260 -25.58 17.55 -4.34
CA GLY A 260 -26.42 18.71 -4.65
C GLY A 260 -27.84 18.35 -5.11
N GLU A 261 -28.13 17.06 -5.37
CA GLU A 261 -29.44 16.65 -5.87
C GLU A 261 -30.51 16.74 -4.78
N GLY A 262 -31.60 17.46 -5.07
CA GLY A 262 -32.71 17.63 -4.13
C GLY A 262 -32.36 18.44 -2.87
N VAL A 263 -31.18 19.07 -2.84
CA VAL A 263 -30.76 19.94 -1.74
C VAL A 263 -31.22 21.35 -2.02
N GLY A 264 -32.13 21.84 -1.18
CA GLY A 264 -32.64 23.20 -1.23
C GLY A 264 -32.99 23.71 0.17
N GLY A 265 -32.92 25.04 0.33
CA GLY A 265 -33.13 25.72 1.60
C GLY A 265 -31.86 25.79 2.45
N SER A 266 -31.60 26.97 3.01
CA SER A 266 -30.40 27.28 3.80
C SER A 266 -30.17 26.28 4.93
N CYS A 267 -31.23 25.90 5.65
CA CYS A 267 -31.09 24.99 6.78
C CYS A 267 -30.63 23.57 6.41
N LEU A 268 -31.11 23.02 5.29
CA LEU A 268 -30.68 21.70 4.84
C LEU A 268 -29.22 21.72 4.38
N VAL A 269 -28.86 22.78 3.65
CA VAL A 269 -27.49 23.06 3.20
C VAL A 269 -26.53 23.15 4.39
N ASP A 270 -26.88 23.93 5.40
CA ASP A 270 -26.11 24.14 6.62
C ASP A 270 -25.91 22.82 7.37
N ARG A 271 -26.97 22.01 7.49
CA ARG A 271 -26.90 20.70 8.14
C ARG A 271 -26.01 19.71 7.41
N ILE A 272 -26.12 19.60 6.08
CA ILE A 272 -25.23 18.76 5.26
C ILE A 272 -23.77 19.19 5.44
N ARG A 273 -23.50 20.50 5.38
CA ARG A 273 -22.16 21.05 5.61
C ARG A 273 -21.66 20.72 7.01
N ALA A 274 -22.51 20.81 8.03
CA ALA A 274 -22.16 20.52 9.42
C ALA A 274 -21.83 19.03 9.63
N GLU A 275 -22.61 18.10 9.09
CA GLU A 275 -22.36 16.65 9.17
C GLU A 275 -20.97 16.30 8.61
N ILE A 276 -20.65 16.79 7.40
CA ILE A 276 -19.35 16.58 6.74
C ILE A 276 -18.22 17.27 7.52
N THR A 277 -18.42 18.54 7.89
CA THR A 277 -17.39 19.37 8.50
C THR A 277 -17.01 18.86 9.89
N GLN A 278 -17.99 18.54 10.75
CA GLN A 278 -17.70 18.05 12.10
C GLN A 278 -17.06 16.66 12.07
N THR A 279 -17.47 15.81 11.12
CA THR A 279 -16.83 14.51 10.89
C THR A 279 -15.35 14.65 10.53
N LEU A 280 -14.96 15.62 9.69
CA LEU A 280 -13.55 15.83 9.37
C LEU A 280 -12.78 16.58 10.47
N LYS A 281 -13.42 17.53 11.16
CA LYS A 281 -12.80 18.32 12.25
C LYS A 281 -12.59 17.54 13.55
N GLN A 282 -13.07 16.30 13.65
CA GLN A 282 -12.71 15.42 14.77
C GLN A 282 -11.19 15.19 14.87
N PHE A 283 -10.48 15.29 13.74
CA PHE A 283 -9.03 15.13 13.68
C PHE A 283 -8.34 16.46 13.94
N SER A 284 -7.43 16.49 14.92
CA SER A 284 -6.72 17.71 15.33
C SER A 284 -5.85 18.36 14.26
N THR A 285 -5.59 17.65 13.15
CA THR A 285 -4.86 18.15 11.98
C THR A 285 -5.76 18.86 10.97
N VAL A 286 -7.08 18.95 11.22
CA VAL A 286 -8.07 19.59 10.33
C VAL A 286 -8.74 20.76 11.05
N ASP A 287 -8.35 21.97 10.68
CA ASP A 287 -8.92 23.23 11.20
C ASP A 287 -10.13 23.69 10.37
N LYS A 288 -10.05 23.48 9.05
CA LYS A 288 -11.05 23.94 8.07
C LYS A 288 -11.37 22.85 7.06
N VAL A 289 -12.59 22.89 6.54
CA VAL A 289 -13.08 21.98 5.50
C VAL A 289 -13.58 22.82 4.32
N VAL A 290 -13.16 22.43 3.12
CA VAL A 290 -13.63 22.98 1.85
C VAL A 290 -14.31 21.84 1.10
N ILE A 291 -15.59 22.01 0.83
CA ILE A 291 -16.41 21.04 0.12
C ILE A 291 -16.50 21.48 -1.35
N SER A 292 -16.41 20.53 -2.27
CA SER A 292 -16.66 20.74 -3.70
C SER A 292 -17.52 19.60 -4.27
N ILE A 293 -18.21 19.87 -5.38
CA ILE A 293 -18.95 18.90 -6.17
C ILE A 293 -18.36 18.93 -7.57
N ASN A 294 -17.82 17.79 -8.03
CA ASN A 294 -17.17 17.66 -9.34
C ASN A 294 -16.13 18.77 -9.63
N GLY A 295 -15.37 19.16 -8.61
CA GLY A 295 -14.34 20.20 -8.65
C GLY A 295 -14.84 21.63 -8.42
N GLU A 296 -16.14 21.87 -8.38
CA GLU A 296 -16.72 23.19 -8.16
C GLU A 296 -17.00 23.47 -6.68
N SER A 297 -16.53 24.60 -6.15
CA SER A 297 -16.59 24.96 -4.72
C SER A 297 -17.30 26.28 -4.41
N LYS A 298 -17.52 27.16 -5.39
CA LYS A 298 -18.02 28.52 -5.15
C LYS A 298 -19.55 28.62 -5.08
N GLU A 299 -20.24 27.83 -5.89
CA GLU A 299 -21.71 27.91 -6.06
C GLU A 299 -22.45 26.71 -5.46
N ILE A 300 -21.73 25.81 -4.82
CA ILE A 300 -22.32 24.60 -4.28
C ILE A 300 -22.75 24.79 -2.82
N LEU A 301 -23.90 24.22 -2.49
CA LEU A 301 -24.44 24.25 -1.12
C LEU A 301 -24.45 25.69 -0.57
N GLN A 302 -24.90 26.67 -1.35
CA GLN A 302 -25.05 28.04 -0.85
C GLN A 302 -26.31 28.15 0.03
N PRO A 303 -26.25 28.89 1.16
CA PRO A 303 -27.43 29.20 1.95
C PRO A 303 -28.40 30.12 1.18
#